data_AF-A0A659UNH7-F1
#
_entry.id   AF-A0A659UNH7-F1
#
_cell.length_a   1.000
_cell.length_b   1.000
_cell.length_c   1.000
_cell.angle_alpha   90.00
_cell.angle_beta   90.00
_cell.angle_gamma   90.00
#
_symmetry.space_group_name_H-M   'P 1'
#
loop_
_entity.id
_entity.type
_entity.pdbx_description
1 polymer ?
#
loop_
_entity_poly.entity_id
_entity_poly.type
_entity_poly.pdbx_seq_one_letter_code
_entity_poly.pdbx_strand_id
1 'polypeptide(L)'
;AMFGVNREVGVENASYYTTDPLKRTLNNLVDFDYLNGHHTRLTVGAVNVNTSELRYFDTREMILSAAHIMASGALPPAFPAVCIDGEPYWDGGIYSNTPIEVVLDARPRRDALIFAVNMWQPRATEPKSIWQVMGRQKDL
;
A
#
# COMPACT_ATOMS: atom_id res chain seq x y z
N ALA A 1 15.41 20.35 18.55
CA ALA A 1 14.72 19.16 18.01
C ALA A 1 13.30 19.42 17.49
N MET A 2 12.60 20.48 17.96
CA MET A 2 11.17 20.72 17.65
C MET A 2 10.88 21.28 16.23
N PHE A 3 11.89 21.71 15.47
CA PHE A 3 11.70 22.34 14.14
C PHE A 3 11.54 21.35 12.98
N GLY A 4 11.89 20.07 13.15
CA GLY A 4 11.88 19.09 12.06
C GLY A 4 10.48 18.65 11.61
N VAL A 5 9.57 18.44 12.57
CA VAL A 5 8.22 17.92 12.30
C VAL A 5 7.30 18.97 11.67
N ASN A 6 7.54 20.25 11.97
CA ASN A 6 6.76 21.37 11.43
C ASN A 6 7.35 21.93 10.13
N ARG A 7 8.37 21.29 9.55
CA ARG A 7 9.00 21.77 8.33
C ARG A 7 8.16 21.40 7.11
N GLU A 8 7.82 22.39 6.30
CA GLU A 8 7.16 22.17 5.02
C GLU A 8 8.13 21.54 4.02
N VAL A 9 7.84 20.30 3.60
CA VAL A 9 8.67 19.53 2.65
C VAL A 9 7.87 18.94 1.48
N GLY A 10 6.55 19.08 1.49
CA GLY A 10 5.64 18.48 0.49
C GLY A 10 5.32 17.01 0.77
N VAL A 11 4.17 16.55 0.26
CA VAL A 11 3.59 15.23 0.58
C VAL A 11 4.47 14.05 0.14
N GLU A 12 5.24 14.22 -0.94
CA GLU A 12 6.18 13.22 -1.46
C GLU A 12 7.50 13.15 -0.68
N ASN A 13 7.74 14.08 0.26
CA ASN A 13 8.94 14.08 1.10
C ASN A 13 8.63 14.04 2.61
N ALA A 14 7.38 14.24 3.00
CA ALA A 14 6.93 14.26 4.40
C ALA A 14 6.90 12.85 5.00
N SER A 15 8.08 12.27 5.21
CA SER A 15 8.26 10.89 5.68
C SER A 15 9.60 10.69 6.39
N TYR A 16 9.78 9.53 7.03
CA TYR A 16 11.05 9.14 7.65
C TYR A 16 12.05 8.55 6.66
N TYR A 17 11.59 7.91 5.58
CA TYR A 17 12.45 7.19 4.63
C TYR A 17 12.16 7.58 3.18
N THR A 18 13.21 7.70 2.38
CA THR A 18 13.10 7.79 0.91
C THR A 18 12.88 6.40 0.30
N THR A 19 12.03 6.30 -0.71
CA THR A 19 11.69 5.02 -1.37
C THR A 19 12.34 4.83 -2.74
N ASP A 20 13.32 5.66 -3.12
CA ASP A 20 14.09 5.48 -4.36
C ASP A 20 14.77 4.10 -4.50
N PRO A 21 15.33 3.49 -3.43
CA PRO A 21 15.84 2.12 -3.53
C PRO A 21 14.74 1.11 -3.87
N LEU A 22 13.54 1.26 -3.31
CA LEU A 22 12.40 0.39 -3.62
C LEU A 22 11.99 0.54 -5.09
N LYS A 23 11.87 1.77 -5.59
CA LYS A 23 11.53 2.04 -7.00
C LYS A 23 12.50 1.36 -7.96
N ARG A 24 13.81 1.47 -7.68
CA ARG A 24 14.86 0.81 -8.48
C ARG A 24 14.74 -0.71 -8.43
N THR A 25 14.55 -1.28 -7.26
CA THR A 25 14.39 -2.73 -7.10
C THR A 25 13.17 -3.24 -7.87
N LEU A 26 12.02 -2.57 -7.77
CA LEU A 26 10.82 -2.94 -8.51
C LEU A 26 11.06 -2.89 -10.03
N ASN A 27 11.65 -1.81 -10.53
CA ASN A 27 11.96 -1.69 -11.97
C ASN A 27 12.98 -2.73 -12.47
N ASN A 28 13.84 -3.25 -11.59
CA ASN A 28 14.84 -4.25 -11.96
C ASN A 28 14.29 -5.69 -11.91
N LEU A 29 13.33 -5.96 -11.02
CA LEU A 29 12.87 -7.32 -10.73
C LEU A 29 11.48 -7.63 -11.30
N VAL A 30 10.65 -6.62 -11.52
CA VAL A 30 9.29 -6.80 -12.03
C VAL A 30 9.29 -6.60 -13.53
N ASP A 31 8.87 -7.63 -14.25
CA ASP A 31 8.52 -7.54 -15.67
C ASP A 31 7.12 -6.91 -15.79
N PHE A 32 7.08 -5.59 -15.96
CA PHE A 32 5.83 -4.85 -16.10
C PHE A 32 5.13 -5.12 -17.44
N ASP A 33 5.86 -5.53 -18.48
CA ASP A 33 5.24 -5.88 -19.75
C ASP A 33 4.45 -7.20 -19.60
N TYR A 34 5.04 -8.20 -18.94
CA TYR A 34 4.34 -9.44 -18.59
C TYR A 34 3.15 -9.19 -17.65
N LEU A 35 3.35 -8.38 -16.60
CA LEU A 35 2.31 -8.05 -15.63
C LEU A 35 1.10 -7.37 -16.30
N ASN A 36 1.35 -6.47 -17.24
CA ASN A 36 0.31 -5.77 -17.99
C ASN A 36 -0.22 -6.55 -19.19
N GLY A 37 0.38 -7.70 -19.54
CA GLY A 37 -0.09 -8.61 -20.59
C GLY A 37 -1.38 -9.38 -20.26
N HIS A 38 -2.00 -9.09 -19.10
CA HIS A 38 -3.24 -9.71 -18.61
C HIS A 38 -3.20 -11.25 -18.45
N HIS A 39 -2.01 -11.85 -18.35
CA HIS A 39 -1.85 -13.28 -18.07
C HIS A 39 -2.40 -13.66 -16.69
N THR A 40 -2.27 -12.77 -15.71
CA THR A 40 -2.88 -12.88 -14.38
C THR A 40 -3.28 -11.49 -13.94
N ARG A 41 -4.54 -11.33 -13.52
CA ARG A 41 -5.05 -10.05 -13.02
C ARG A 41 -4.36 -9.72 -11.70
N LEU A 42 -3.71 -8.56 -11.66
CA LEU A 42 -3.29 -7.89 -10.44
C LEU A 42 -4.19 -6.68 -10.17
N THR A 43 -4.57 -6.52 -8.91
CA THR A 43 -5.24 -5.32 -8.39
C THR A 43 -4.50 -4.87 -7.13
N VAL A 44 -4.18 -3.58 -7.04
CA VAL A 44 -3.55 -2.98 -5.86
C VAL A 44 -4.36 -1.79 -5.38
N GLY A 45 -4.53 -1.66 -4.06
CA GLY A 45 -5.33 -0.59 -3.45
C GLY A 45 -4.46 0.48 -2.81
N ALA A 46 -4.83 1.74 -2.98
CA ALA A 46 -4.20 2.88 -2.32
C ALA A 46 -5.26 3.92 -1.93
N VAL A 47 -5.02 4.67 -0.86
CA VAL A 47 -5.95 5.72 -0.38
C VAL A 47 -5.49 7.08 -0.89
N ASN A 48 -6.38 7.85 -1.52
CA ASN A 48 -6.08 9.22 -1.90
C ASN A 48 -5.91 10.08 -0.64
N VAL A 49 -4.79 10.79 -0.52
CA VAL A 49 -4.44 11.57 0.68
C VAL A 49 -5.40 12.74 0.91
N ASN A 50 -5.93 13.32 -0.17
CA ASN A 50 -6.81 14.49 -0.11
C ASN A 50 -8.26 14.11 0.20
N THR A 51 -8.78 13.03 -0.40
CA THR A 51 -10.19 12.66 -0.30
C THR A 51 -10.47 11.53 0.70
N SER A 52 -9.42 10.84 1.17
CA SER A 52 -9.54 9.60 1.97
C SER A 52 -10.28 8.45 1.27
N GLU A 53 -10.45 8.53 -0.05
CA GLU A 53 -11.11 7.47 -0.82
C GLU A 53 -10.12 6.38 -1.21
N LEU A 54 -10.54 5.11 -1.06
CA LEU A 54 -9.80 3.96 -1.53
C LEU A 54 -9.96 3.84 -3.05
N ARG A 55 -8.83 3.83 -3.77
CA ARG A 55 -8.76 3.59 -5.21
C ARG A 55 -8.07 2.27 -5.47
N TYR A 56 -8.67 1.45 -6.33
CA TYR A 56 -8.05 0.23 -6.84
C TYR A 56 -7.46 0.50 -8.23
N PHE A 57 -6.20 0.11 -8.41
CA PHE A 57 -5.53 0.10 -9.70
C PHE A 57 -5.50 -1.35 -10.20
N ASP A 58 -6.09 -1.59 -11.35
CA ASP A 58 -6.35 -2.94 -11.87
C ASP A 58 -5.73 -3.11 -13.25
N THR A 59 -4.96 -4.17 -13.41
CA THR A 59 -4.37 -4.53 -14.71
C THR A 59 -5.40 -4.74 -15.81
N ARG A 60 -6.68 -5.01 -15.54
CA ARG A 60 -7.72 -5.12 -16.58
C ARG A 60 -8.17 -3.76 -17.12
N GLU A 61 -7.93 -2.69 -16.37
CA GLU A 61 -8.49 -1.36 -16.64
C GLU A 61 -7.40 -0.36 -17.04
N MET A 62 -6.14 -0.61 -16.64
CA MET A 62 -5.03 0.28 -16.93
C MET A 62 -3.67 -0.43 -16.91
N ILE A 63 -2.65 0.29 -17.40
CA ILE A 63 -1.25 -0.12 -17.29
C ILE A 63 -0.74 0.23 -15.89
N LEU A 64 -0.28 -0.78 -15.16
CA LEU A 64 0.38 -0.61 -13.87
C LEU A 64 1.88 -0.40 -14.05
N SER A 65 2.47 0.31 -13.09
CA SER A 65 3.88 0.65 -13.01
C SER A 65 4.35 0.52 -11.57
N ALA A 66 5.66 0.65 -11.33
CA ALA A 66 6.20 0.63 -9.97
C ALA A 66 5.52 1.65 -9.04
N ALA A 67 5.07 2.80 -9.55
CA ALA A 67 4.37 3.81 -8.77
C ALA A 67 3.08 3.27 -8.12
N HIS A 68 2.32 2.45 -8.85
CA HIS A 68 1.08 1.85 -8.35
C HIS A 68 1.35 0.86 -7.20
N ILE A 69 2.42 0.08 -7.32
CA ILE A 69 2.86 -0.85 -6.27
C ILE A 69 3.37 -0.08 -5.05
N MET A 70 4.18 0.96 -5.27
CA MET A 70 4.73 1.79 -4.20
C MET A 70 3.62 2.55 -3.45
N ALA A 71 2.63 3.09 -4.15
CA ALA A 71 1.48 3.76 -3.53
C ALA A 71 0.73 2.82 -2.58
N SER A 72 0.50 1.58 -3.01
CA SER A 72 -0.19 0.58 -2.21
C SER A 72 0.56 0.19 -0.93
N GLY A 73 1.89 0.36 -0.88
CA GLY A 73 2.73 0.11 0.29
C GLY A 73 3.28 1.38 0.98
N ALA A 74 2.76 2.56 0.65
CA ALA A 74 3.26 3.84 1.14
C ALA A 74 2.71 4.16 2.55
N LEU A 75 3.14 3.39 3.56
CA LEU A 75 2.64 3.48 4.93
C LEU A 75 3.15 4.77 5.64
N PRO A 76 2.27 5.74 5.96
CA PRO A 76 2.68 6.96 6.61
C PRO A 76 2.90 6.75 8.12
N PRO A 77 3.78 7.55 8.76
CA PRO A 77 4.70 8.52 8.15
C PRO A 77 6.04 7.88 7.73
N ALA A 78 6.14 6.55 7.69
CA ALA A 78 7.40 5.88 7.35
C ALA A 78 7.79 6.15 5.90
N PHE A 79 6.85 5.99 4.97
CA PHE A 79 7.04 6.22 3.54
C PHE A 79 6.21 7.41 3.06
N PRO A 80 6.73 8.18 2.09
CA PRO A 80 6.02 9.34 1.56
C PRO A 80 4.85 8.92 0.68
N ALA A 81 3.92 9.85 0.42
CA ALA A 81 2.90 9.61 -0.58
C ALA A 81 3.53 9.44 -1.97
N VAL A 82 2.86 8.66 -2.82
CA VAL A 82 3.23 8.50 -4.23
C VAL A 82 2.20 9.21 -5.10
N CYS A 83 2.65 10.13 -5.94
CA CYS A 83 1.79 10.83 -6.88
C CYS A 83 1.53 9.97 -8.13
N ILE A 84 0.26 9.73 -8.44
CA ILE A 84 -0.21 9.03 -9.65
C ILE A 84 -1.26 9.92 -10.30
N ASP A 85 -1.05 10.27 -11.57
CA ASP A 85 -1.92 11.17 -12.33
C ASP A 85 -2.19 12.52 -11.65
N GLY A 86 -1.19 13.05 -10.93
CA GLY A 86 -1.27 14.32 -10.20
C GLY A 86 -1.90 14.22 -8.80
N GLU A 87 -2.39 13.04 -8.41
CA GLU A 87 -3.03 12.81 -7.11
C GLU A 87 -2.11 12.04 -6.16
N PRO A 88 -2.00 12.45 -4.87
CA PRO A 88 -1.17 11.77 -3.89
C PRO A 88 -1.89 10.56 -3.28
N TYR A 89 -1.17 9.45 -3.13
CA TYR A 89 -1.68 8.20 -2.55
C TYR A 89 -0.80 7.65 -1.42
N TRP A 90 -1.45 7.12 -0.39
CA TRP A 90 -0.87 6.31 0.68
C TRP A 90 -1.35 4.86 0.63
N ASP A 91 -0.72 4.03 1.47
CA ASP A 91 -1.02 2.60 1.62
C ASP A 91 -2.52 2.31 1.78
N GLY A 92 -3.03 1.38 0.97
CA GLY A 92 -4.43 0.95 0.99
C GLY A 92 -4.85 0.27 2.29
N GLY A 93 -3.89 -0.36 2.96
CA GLY A 93 -4.01 -1.06 4.24
C GLY A 93 -4.36 -0.15 5.42
N ILE A 94 -4.19 1.18 5.29
CA ILE A 94 -4.71 2.14 6.27
C ILE A 94 -6.24 2.05 6.35
N TYR A 95 -6.90 1.82 5.21
CA TYR A 95 -8.35 1.70 5.12
C TYR A 95 -8.79 0.23 5.18
N SER A 96 -8.14 -0.65 4.41
CA SER A 96 -8.45 -2.08 4.39
C SER A 96 -7.22 -2.91 4.06
N ASN A 97 -6.72 -3.64 5.04
CA ASN A 97 -5.62 -4.60 4.87
C ASN A 97 -6.10 -5.94 4.27
N THR A 98 -7.38 -6.08 3.95
CA THR A 98 -7.92 -7.27 3.27
C THR A 98 -8.93 -6.80 2.22
N PRO A 99 -8.47 -6.49 0.99
CA PRO A 99 -9.30 -5.89 -0.06
C PRO A 99 -10.25 -6.92 -0.70
N ILE A 100 -11.09 -7.57 0.12
CA ILE A 100 -12.02 -8.60 -0.31
C ILE A 100 -13.11 -8.04 -1.23
N GLU A 101 -13.43 -6.75 -1.08
CA GLU A 101 -14.39 -6.01 -1.91
C GLU A 101 -14.07 -6.14 -3.41
N VAL A 102 -12.78 -6.04 -3.79
CA VAL A 102 -12.34 -6.21 -5.19
C VAL A 102 -12.78 -7.55 -5.78
N VAL A 103 -12.78 -8.60 -4.97
CA VAL A 103 -13.15 -9.95 -5.37
C VAL A 103 -14.67 -10.10 -5.36
N LEU A 104 -15.35 -9.55 -4.35
CA LEU A 104 -16.81 -9.65 -4.20
C LEU A 104 -17.56 -8.84 -5.27
N ASP A 105 -17.04 -7.67 -5.61
CA ASP A 105 -17.63 -6.75 -6.58
C ASP A 105 -17.16 -7.03 -8.01
N ALA A 106 -16.24 -7.98 -8.19
CA ALA A 106 -15.76 -8.39 -9.51
C ALA A 106 -16.94 -8.78 -10.43
N ARG A 107 -16.92 -8.20 -11.64
CA ARG A 107 -17.85 -8.51 -12.73
C ARG A 107 -17.11 -9.10 -13.95
N PRO A 108 -17.74 -10.04 -14.68
CA PRO A 108 -18.96 -10.75 -14.32
C PRO A 108 -18.73 -11.62 -13.07
N ARG A 109 -19.78 -11.82 -12.26
CA ARG A 109 -19.64 -12.64 -11.05
C ARG A 109 -19.41 -14.09 -11.47
N ARG A 110 -18.37 -14.70 -10.88
CA ARG A 110 -18.01 -16.10 -11.10
C ARG A 110 -17.79 -16.78 -9.75
N ASP A 111 -17.95 -18.09 -9.73
CA ASP A 111 -17.49 -18.90 -8.61
C ASP A 111 -15.97 -18.80 -8.51
N ALA A 112 -15.46 -18.63 -7.30
CA ALA A 112 -14.05 -18.45 -7.05
C ALA A 112 -13.65 -19.16 -5.76
N LEU A 113 -12.52 -19.87 -5.80
CA LEU A 113 -11.80 -20.30 -4.61
C LEU A 113 -10.88 -19.16 -4.18
N ILE A 114 -11.05 -18.67 -2.94
CA ILE A 114 -10.31 -17.52 -2.43
C ILE A 114 -9.33 -18.02 -1.38
N PHE A 115 -8.05 -17.71 -1.58
CA PHE A 115 -7.00 -17.90 -0.59
C PHE A 115 -6.68 -16.54 0.04
N ALA A 116 -7.07 -16.35 1.31
CA ALA A 116 -6.72 -15.18 2.08
C ALA A 116 -5.46 -15.47 2.91
N VAL A 117 -4.40 -14.71 2.65
CA VAL A 117 -3.14 -14.78 3.40
C VAL A 117 -3.11 -13.60 4.36
N ASN A 118 -3.21 -13.88 5.66
CA ASN A 118 -3.06 -12.86 6.70
C ASN A 118 -1.72 -13.06 7.39
N MET A 119 -0.87 -12.03 7.39
CA MET A 119 0.46 -12.05 8.00
C MET A 119 0.44 -11.63 9.49
N TRP A 120 -0.76 -11.57 10.09
CA TRP A 120 -0.96 -11.25 11.48
C TRP A 120 -0.28 -12.20 12.46
N GLN A 121 0.19 -11.65 13.58
CA GLN A 121 0.64 -12.41 14.74
C GLN A 121 -0.45 -12.48 15.83
N PRO A 122 -1.36 -13.49 15.79
CA PRO A 122 -2.50 -13.57 16.71
C PRO A 122 -2.09 -13.80 18.16
N ARG A 123 -0.90 -14.36 18.38
CA ARG A 123 -0.39 -14.71 19.71
C ARG A 123 0.94 -14.00 19.93
N ALA A 124 1.00 -13.27 21.03
CA ALA A 124 2.22 -12.68 21.56
C ALA A 124 2.25 -12.92 23.08
N THR A 125 3.44 -12.87 23.68
CA THR A 125 3.57 -12.84 25.14
C THR A 125 3.07 -11.51 25.68
N GLU A 126 2.53 -11.50 26.89
CA GLU A 126 2.06 -10.28 27.56
C GLU A 126 3.17 -9.21 27.57
N PRO A 127 2.90 -7.99 27.06
CA PRO A 127 3.88 -6.93 27.01
C PRO A 127 4.20 -6.45 28.43
N LYS A 128 5.50 -6.36 28.75
CA LYS A 128 6.04 -5.97 30.06
C LYS A 128 6.66 -4.56 30.07
N SER A 129 6.52 -3.81 28.98
CA SER A 129 7.09 -2.46 28.83
C SER A 129 6.28 -1.63 27.84
N ILE A 130 6.39 -0.30 27.93
CA ILE A 130 5.77 0.63 26.97
C ILE A 130 6.21 0.31 25.54
N TRP A 131 7.48 -0.04 25.34
CA TRP A 131 7.98 -0.46 24.03
C TRP A 131 7.23 -1.68 23.47
N GLN A 132 7.02 -2.70 24.30
CA GLN A 132 6.28 -3.90 23.90
C GLN A 132 4.79 -3.64 23.71
N VAL A 133 4.20 -2.71 24.48
CA VAL A 133 2.82 -2.26 24.25
C VAL A 133 2.70 -1.55 22.90
N MET A 134 3.61 -0.63 22.57
CA MET A 134 3.63 0.06 21.28
C MET A 134 3.87 -0.90 20.11
N GLY A 135 4.70 -1.93 20.29
CA GLY A 135 4.85 -3.02 19.32
C GLY A 135 3.55 -3.80 19.15
N ARG A 136 2.96 -4.27 20.27
CA ARG A 136 1.70 -5.01 20.24
C ARG A 136 0.54 -4.21 19.64
N GLN A 137 0.50 -2.90 19.83
CA GLN A 137 -0.50 -2.02 19.21
C GLN A 137 -0.42 -2.05 17.68
N LYS A 138 0.77 -2.24 17.09
CA LYS A 138 0.94 -2.36 15.63
C LYS A 138 0.60 -3.76 15.11
N ASP A 139 0.76 -4.77 15.98
CA ASP A 139 0.34 -6.14 15.73
C ASP A 139 -1.13 -6.39 16.10
N LEU A 140 -1.91 -5.32 16.38
CA LEU A 140 -3.35 -5.28 16.70
C LEU A 140 -4.10 -4.41 15.68
#